data_AF-Q2MKC4-F1
#
_entry.id   AF-Q2MKC4-F1
#
_cell.length_a   1.000
_cell.length_b   1.000
_cell.length_c   1.000
_cell.angle_alpha   90.00
_cell.angle_beta   90.00
_cell.angle_gamma   90.00
#
_symmetry.space_group_name_H-M   'P 1'
#
loop_
_entity.id
_entity.type
_entity.pdbx_description
1 polymer ?
#
loop_
_entity_poly.entity_id
_entity_poly.type
_entity_poly.pdbx_seq_one_letter_code
_entity_poly.pdbx_strand_id
1 'polypeptide(L)'
;EIWQANAAGRYRHAVDQHNAPLDPNFTGAGRCVTNDRGEYRYLTIKPGAYPWLNHPNAWRPAHIHLSLFGPSFVTRLVTQFFFPGDPLIPLDPILNSVPTKSGRERLMSSYAHDVSEPEFALGYRFDIVLDG
;
A
#
# COMPACT_ATOMS: atom_id res chain seq x y z
N GLU A 1 3.04 9.90 4.59
CA GLU A 1 1.82 9.43 5.28
C GLU A 1 1.32 8.19 4.56
N ILE A 2 0.64 7.28 5.27
CA ILE A 2 0.05 6.06 4.71
C ILE A 2 -1.39 5.87 5.18
N TRP A 3 -2.19 5.18 4.37
CA TRP A 3 -3.48 4.63 4.78
C TRP A 3 -3.78 3.30 4.08
N GLN A 4 -4.56 2.44 4.73
CA GLN A 4 -4.88 1.09 4.25
C GLN A 4 -6.12 0.50 4.94
N ALA A 5 -6.64 -0.58 4.35
CA ALA A 5 -7.62 -1.45 4.99
C ALA A 5 -6.98 -2.31 6.10
N ASN A 6 -7.81 -2.90 6.95
CA ASN A 6 -7.38 -3.94 7.90
C ASN A 6 -7.08 -5.29 7.19
N ALA A 7 -6.71 -6.32 7.96
CA ALA A 7 -6.43 -7.67 7.44
C ALA A 7 -7.60 -8.31 6.67
N ALA A 8 -8.83 -7.87 6.91
CA ALA A 8 -10.04 -8.37 6.26
C ALA A 8 -10.48 -7.53 5.05
N GLY A 9 -9.68 -6.53 4.64
CA GLY A 9 -10.03 -5.66 3.51
C GLY A 9 -11.08 -4.59 3.87
N ARG A 10 -11.32 -4.31 5.16
CA ARG A 10 -12.25 -3.28 5.61
C ARG A 10 -11.51 -1.99 5.99
N TYR A 11 -11.91 -0.87 5.40
CA TYR A 11 -11.50 0.47 5.81
C TYR A 11 -12.32 0.95 7.01
N ARG A 12 -11.66 1.64 7.93
CA ARG A 12 -12.32 2.44 8.98
C ARG A 12 -12.81 3.77 8.39
N HIS A 13 -13.73 3.70 7.44
CA HIS A 13 -14.30 4.84 6.75
C HIS A 13 -15.82 4.69 6.63
N ALA A 14 -16.57 5.78 6.82
CA ALA A 14 -18.04 5.74 6.87
C ALA A 14 -18.68 5.22 5.57
N VAL A 15 -18.05 5.46 4.42
CA VAL A 15 -18.58 5.03 3.11
C VAL A 15 -18.23 3.60 2.74
N ASP A 16 -17.31 2.96 3.46
CA ASP A 16 -17.04 1.54 3.23
C ASP A 16 -18.23 0.72 3.74
N GLN A 17 -18.83 -0.09 2.87
CA GLN A 17 -19.97 -0.96 3.19
C GLN A 17 -19.63 -2.44 2.95
N HIS A 18 -18.34 -2.77 2.72
CA HIS A 18 -17.90 -4.15 2.54
C HIS A 18 -18.23 -5.02 3.75
N ASN A 19 -18.91 -6.16 3.58
CA ASN A 19 -19.34 -7.03 4.68
C ASN A 19 -18.17 -7.85 5.30
N ALA A 20 -17.12 -7.15 5.71
CA ALA A 20 -16.01 -7.64 6.51
C ALA A 20 -15.96 -6.85 7.82
N PRO A 21 -15.54 -7.48 8.94
CA PRO A 21 -15.53 -6.82 10.24
C PRO A 21 -14.48 -5.70 10.29
N LEU A 22 -14.81 -4.64 11.03
CA LEU A 22 -13.78 -3.72 11.52
C LEU A 22 -12.95 -4.43 12.58
N ASP A 23 -11.68 -4.07 12.66
CA ASP A 23 -10.83 -4.42 13.79
C ASP A 23 -10.85 -3.24 14.78
N PRO A 24 -11.33 -3.44 16.02
CA PRO A 24 -11.42 -2.35 17.00
C PRO A 24 -10.04 -1.74 17.34
N ASN A 25 -8.96 -2.51 17.18
CA ASN A 25 -7.58 -2.12 17.52
C ASN A 25 -6.80 -1.57 16.31
N PHE A 26 -7.40 -1.54 15.12
CA PHE A 26 -6.72 -1.09 13.90
C PHE A 26 -7.38 0.16 13.29
N THR A 27 -6.60 1.22 13.13
CA THR A 27 -7.05 2.48 12.49
C THR A 27 -6.69 2.52 11.00
N GLY A 28 -5.60 1.87 10.61
CA GLY A 28 -5.13 1.82 9.22
C GLY A 28 -4.50 3.09 8.69
N ALA A 29 -4.09 4.03 9.55
CA ALA A 29 -3.42 5.28 9.16
C ALA A 29 -2.09 5.48 9.91
N GLY A 30 -1.11 6.07 9.25
CA GLY A 30 0.20 6.35 9.84
C GLY A 30 0.92 7.52 9.16
N ARG A 31 1.85 8.15 9.88
CA ARG A 31 2.73 9.19 9.33
C ARG A 31 4.10 9.12 9.99
N CYS A 32 5.14 9.40 9.22
CA CYS A 32 6.49 9.62 9.71
C CYS A 32 7.19 10.65 8.82
N VAL A 33 8.34 11.12 9.28
CA VAL A 33 9.28 11.94 8.49
C VAL A 33 10.46 11.04 8.14
N THR A 34 11.00 11.17 6.93
CA THR A 34 12.22 10.46 6.54
C THR A 34 13.40 10.91 7.38
N ASN A 35 14.35 10.02 7.66
CA ASN A 35 15.61 10.41 8.31
C ASN A 35 16.54 11.15 7.33
N ASP A 36 17.74 11.52 7.78
CA ASP A 36 18.75 12.23 6.98
C ASP A 36 19.27 11.43 5.77
N ARG A 37 19.00 10.13 5.71
CA ARG A 37 19.31 9.24 4.57
C ARG A 37 18.13 9.06 3.62
N GLY A 38 17.00 9.71 3.87
CA GLY A 38 15.76 9.55 3.10
C GLY A 38 14.97 8.29 3.44
N GLU A 39 15.36 7.54 4.49
CA GLU A 39 14.71 6.29 4.86
C GLU A 39 13.46 6.55 5.70
N TYR A 40 12.46 5.67 5.57
CA TYR A 40 11.24 5.69 6.36
C TYR A 40 10.88 4.28 6.82
N ARG A 41 10.10 4.16 7.90
CA ARG A 41 9.64 2.86 8.42
C ARG A 41 8.23 2.95 8.98
N TYR A 42 7.43 1.95 8.67
CA TYR A 42 6.12 1.71 9.27
C TYR A 42 6.06 0.27 9.79
N LEU A 43 5.44 0.08 10.95
CA LEU A 43 4.99 -1.22 11.43
C LEU A 43 3.46 -1.26 11.28
N THR A 44 2.94 -2.24 10.56
CA THR A 44 1.50 -2.34 10.26
C THR A 44 1.12 -3.81 10.02
N ILE A 45 -0.17 -4.05 9.86
CA ILE A 45 -0.72 -5.35 9.43
C ILE A 45 -0.83 -5.35 7.90
N LYS A 46 -0.46 -6.44 7.24
CA LYS A 46 -0.66 -6.58 5.79
C LYS A 46 -2.17 -6.48 5.49
N PRO A 47 -2.61 -5.54 4.64
CA PRO A 47 -4.04 -5.36 4.35
C PRO A 47 -4.60 -6.56 3.58
N GLY A 48 -5.87 -6.86 3.81
CA GLY A 48 -6.62 -7.81 2.99
C GLY A 48 -7.01 -7.21 1.63
N ALA A 49 -7.24 -8.07 0.65
CA ALA A 49 -7.93 -7.71 -0.58
C ALA A 49 -9.39 -7.33 -0.28
N TYR A 50 -9.99 -6.49 -1.11
CA TYR A 50 -11.38 -6.08 -0.94
C TYR A 50 -12.13 -5.93 -2.27
N PRO A 51 -13.44 -6.21 -2.31
CA PRO A 51 -14.25 -6.04 -3.51
C PRO A 51 -14.60 -4.56 -3.71
N TRP A 52 -14.86 -4.19 -4.95
CA TRP A 52 -15.26 -2.83 -5.31
C TRP A 52 -16.12 -2.84 -6.57
N LEU A 53 -16.87 -1.76 -6.81
CA LEU A 53 -17.94 -1.72 -7.81
C LEU A 53 -17.44 -1.23 -9.19
N ASN A 54 -16.34 -1.78 -9.69
CA ASN A 54 -15.78 -1.41 -11.01
C ASN A 54 -16.35 -2.28 -12.16
N HIS A 55 -16.32 -3.60 -12.01
CA HIS A 55 -16.92 -4.57 -12.94
C HIS A 55 -17.44 -5.78 -12.16
N PRO A 56 -18.22 -6.70 -12.78
CA PRO A 56 -18.63 -7.92 -12.11
C PRO A 56 -17.41 -8.66 -11.52
N ASN A 57 -17.45 -8.94 -10.22
CA ASN A 57 -16.36 -9.60 -9.47
C ASN A 57 -15.01 -8.84 -9.47
N ALA A 58 -15.02 -7.50 -9.39
CA ALA A 58 -13.80 -6.73 -9.24
C ALA A 58 -13.28 -6.77 -7.79
N TRP A 59 -11.98 -7.04 -7.64
CA TRP A 59 -11.25 -7.03 -6.38
C TRP A 59 -10.01 -6.18 -6.50
N ARG A 60 -9.66 -5.48 -5.43
CA ARG A 60 -8.35 -4.83 -5.30
C ARG A 60 -7.39 -5.81 -4.62
N PRO A 61 -6.15 -6.00 -5.14
CA PRO A 61 -5.09 -6.73 -4.44
C PRO A 61 -4.75 -6.05 -3.11
N ALA A 62 -4.00 -6.73 -2.24
CA ALA A 62 -3.46 -6.09 -1.05
C ALA A 62 -2.56 -4.90 -1.43
N HIS A 63 -2.90 -3.70 -0.94
CA HIS A 63 -2.15 -2.48 -1.20
C HIS A 63 -2.18 -1.52 -0.02
N ILE A 64 -1.13 -0.69 0.07
CA ILE A 64 -1.06 0.44 1.00
C ILE A 64 -0.96 1.70 0.16
N HIS A 65 -1.75 2.72 0.51
CA HIS A 65 -1.67 4.03 -0.10
C HIS A 65 -0.63 4.91 0.60
N LEU A 66 0.00 5.80 -0.16
CA LEU A 66 1.03 6.71 0.32
C LEU A 66 0.79 8.12 -0.18
N SER A 67 1.10 9.07 0.69
CA SER A 67 1.14 10.51 0.42
C SER A 67 2.53 11.03 0.80
N LEU A 68 3.24 11.58 -0.19
CA LEU A 68 4.56 12.19 -0.05
C LEU A 68 4.50 13.66 -0.42
N PHE A 69 5.04 14.52 0.44
CA PHE A 69 5.16 15.96 0.18
C PHE A 69 6.32 16.30 -0.75
N GLY A 70 7.49 15.67 -0.55
CA GLY A 70 8.72 16.02 -1.26
C GLY A 70 9.27 17.40 -0.86
N PRO A 71 10.39 17.84 -1.45
CA PRO A 71 11.00 19.14 -1.14
C PRO A 71 10.18 20.34 -1.66
N SER A 72 9.27 20.13 -2.61
CA SER A 72 8.47 21.20 -3.21
C SER A 72 7.10 20.73 -3.68
N PHE A 73 6.20 21.67 -3.99
CA PHE A 73 4.87 21.36 -4.47
C PHE A 73 4.87 20.52 -5.76
N VAL A 74 5.82 20.73 -6.67
CA VAL A 74 5.91 19.98 -7.94
C VAL A 74 6.32 18.52 -7.75
N THR A 75 6.90 18.18 -6.58
CA THR A 75 7.30 16.81 -6.23
C THR A 75 6.24 16.05 -5.43
N ARG A 76 5.07 16.66 -5.15
CA ARG A 76 3.98 16.05 -4.38
C ARG A 76 3.44 14.81 -5.09
N LEU A 77 3.49 13.66 -4.43
CA LEU A 77 3.03 12.38 -4.99
C LEU A 77 2.04 11.67 -4.07
N VAL A 78 0.92 11.21 -4.65
CA VAL A 78 0.06 10.18 -4.05
C VAL A 78 0.17 8.94 -4.91
N THR A 79 0.43 7.80 -4.27
CA THR A 79 0.58 6.51 -4.96
C THR A 79 0.08 5.38 -4.07
N GLN A 80 0.16 4.15 -4.57
CA GLN A 80 -0.05 2.93 -3.80
C GLN A 80 1.03 1.93 -4.19
N PHE A 81 1.42 1.06 -3.26
CA PHE A 81 2.25 -0.10 -3.56
C PHE A 81 1.54 -1.40 -3.22
N PHE A 82 2.00 -2.48 -3.84
CA PHE A 82 1.43 -3.81 -3.74
C PHE A 82 2.46 -4.82 -3.22
N PHE A 83 1.96 -6.00 -2.82
CA PHE A 83 2.81 -7.08 -2.30
C PHE A 83 3.08 -8.13 -3.38
N PRO A 84 4.33 -8.62 -3.52
CA PRO A 84 4.68 -9.58 -4.55
C PRO A 84 3.93 -10.90 -4.36
N GLY A 85 3.56 -11.54 -5.48
CA GLY A 85 2.89 -12.84 -5.50
C GLY A 85 1.37 -12.80 -5.26
N ASP A 86 0.75 -11.63 -5.11
CA ASP A 86 -0.71 -11.52 -5.04
C ASP A 86 -1.34 -11.85 -6.40
N PRO A 87 -2.20 -12.88 -6.49
CA PRO A 87 -2.80 -13.32 -7.76
C PRO A 87 -3.79 -12.31 -8.36
N LEU A 88 -4.22 -11.29 -7.60
CA LEU A 88 -5.12 -10.24 -8.09
C LEU A 88 -4.37 -9.13 -8.84
N ILE A 89 -3.05 -9.02 -8.70
CA ILE A 89 -2.23 -7.99 -9.35
C ILE A 89 -2.43 -7.93 -10.88
N PRO A 90 -2.37 -9.05 -11.63
CA PRO A 90 -2.57 -9.01 -13.08
C PRO A 90 -3.96 -8.54 -13.49
N LEU A 91 -4.94 -8.68 -12.59
CA LEU A 91 -6.35 -8.38 -12.82
C LEU A 91 -6.73 -6.95 -12.44
N ASP A 92 -5.92 -6.26 -11.62
CA ASP A 92 -6.26 -4.95 -11.06
C ASP A 92 -6.29 -3.85 -12.13
N PRO A 93 -7.48 -3.27 -12.45
CA PRO A 93 -7.59 -2.21 -13.45
C PRO A 93 -6.86 -0.93 -13.06
N ILE A 94 -6.68 -0.66 -11.76
CA ILE A 94 -5.97 0.54 -11.27
C ILE A 94 -4.47 0.40 -11.52
N LEU A 95 -3.84 -0.73 -11.16
CA LEU A 95 -2.45 -0.97 -11.53
C LEU A 95 -2.28 -0.96 -13.06
N ASN A 96 -3.22 -1.57 -13.79
CA ASN A 96 -3.18 -1.63 -15.26
C ASN A 96 -3.43 -0.28 -15.94
N SER A 97 -3.84 0.77 -15.21
CA SER A 97 -3.88 2.14 -15.76
C SER A 97 -2.49 2.75 -15.92
N VAL A 98 -1.46 2.16 -15.31
CA VAL A 98 -0.06 2.55 -15.52
C VAL A 98 0.42 1.96 -16.86
N PRO A 99 0.76 2.79 -17.86
CA PRO A 99 0.91 2.33 -19.25
C PRO A 99 2.15 1.46 -19.45
N THR A 100 3.23 1.74 -18.72
CA THR A 100 4.50 1.04 -18.90
C THR A 100 4.59 -0.17 -17.95
N LYS A 101 5.17 -1.26 -18.45
CA LYS A 101 5.49 -2.43 -17.61
C LYS A 101 6.43 -2.04 -16.47
N SER A 102 7.47 -1.27 -16.77
CA SER A 102 8.43 -0.77 -15.76
C SER A 102 7.77 0.14 -14.72
N GLY A 103 6.77 0.94 -15.10
CA GLY A 103 6.01 1.75 -14.14
C GLY A 103 5.21 0.88 -13.17
N ARG A 104 4.57 -0.19 -13.65
CA ARG A 104 3.84 -1.15 -12.81
C ARG A 104 4.76 -1.91 -11.87
N GLU A 105 5.93 -2.34 -12.36
CA GLU A 105 6.93 -3.03 -11.55
C GLU A 105 7.46 -2.16 -10.40
N ARG A 106 7.59 -0.85 -10.60
CA ARG A 106 7.98 0.11 -9.55
C ARG A 106 6.93 0.32 -8.46
N LEU A 107 5.71 -0.18 -8.63
CA LEU A 107 4.68 -0.17 -7.59
C LEU A 107 4.66 -1.47 -6.77
N MET A 108 5.56 -2.41 -7.06
CA MET A 108 5.69 -3.63 -6.26
C MET A 108 6.71 -3.41 -5.14
N SER A 109 6.32 -3.71 -3.91
CA SER A 109 7.29 -3.91 -2.83
C SER A 109 8.10 -5.19 -3.06
N SER A 110 9.23 -5.32 -2.37
CA SER A 110 10.02 -6.54 -2.33
C SER A 110 10.06 -7.10 -0.91
N TYR A 111 10.00 -8.43 -0.78
CA TYR A 111 10.32 -9.06 0.50
C TYR A 111 11.80 -8.81 0.81
N ALA A 112 12.09 -8.36 2.03
CA ALA A 112 13.42 -8.00 2.45
C ALA A 112 13.70 -8.64 3.81
N HIS A 113 14.42 -9.76 3.82
CA HIS A 113 14.64 -10.55 5.02
C HIS A 113 15.43 -9.80 6.10
N ASP A 114 16.35 -8.92 5.69
CA ASP A 114 17.19 -8.09 6.55
C ASP A 114 16.42 -7.05 7.37
N VAL A 115 15.18 -6.71 6.96
CA VAL A 115 14.30 -5.81 7.73
C VAL A 115 13.25 -6.57 8.56
N SER A 116 13.26 -7.91 8.53
CA SER A 116 12.39 -8.72 9.39
C SER A 116 12.88 -8.76 10.83
N GLU A 117 11.95 -8.92 11.76
CA GLU A 117 12.22 -9.10 13.19
C GLU A 117 11.89 -10.54 13.58
N PRO A 118 12.89 -11.32 14.06
CA PRO A 118 12.70 -12.69 14.49
C PRO A 118 11.53 -12.83 15.46
N GLU A 119 10.71 -13.86 15.26
CA GLU A 119 9.54 -14.19 16.11
C GLU A 119 8.47 -13.09 16.20
N PHE A 120 8.52 -12.07 15.33
CA PHE A 120 7.62 -10.92 15.43
C PHE A 120 7.04 -10.47 14.09
N ALA A 121 7.85 -9.99 13.14
CA ALA A 121 7.34 -9.34 11.94
C ALA A 121 8.18 -9.62 10.70
N LEU A 122 7.52 -9.97 9.59
CA LEU A 122 8.15 -9.98 8.27
C LEU A 122 8.34 -8.55 7.76
N GLY A 123 9.38 -8.35 6.96
CA GLY A 123 9.71 -7.04 6.41
C GLY A 123 9.63 -6.97 4.88
N TYR A 124 9.18 -5.83 4.40
CA TYR A 124 9.09 -5.47 2.99
C TYR A 124 9.78 -4.13 2.75
N ARG A 125 10.42 -3.98 1.59
CA ARG A 125 11.04 -2.74 1.15
C ARG A 125 10.25 -2.16 -0.02
N PHE A 126 10.04 -0.84 0.01
CA PHE A 126 9.41 -0.09 -1.07
C PHE A 126 10.12 1.25 -1.22
N ASP A 127 10.92 1.38 -2.27
CA ASP A 127 11.69 2.59 -2.54
C ASP A 127 10.88 3.55 -3.41
N ILE A 128 10.96 4.84 -3.11
CA ILE A 128 10.15 5.87 -3.75
C ILE A 128 11.10 6.91 -4.34
N VAL A 129 10.90 7.22 -5.63
CA VAL A 129 11.67 8.24 -6.34
C VAL A 129 10.73 9.40 -6.65
N LEU A 130 11.10 10.60 -6.21
CA LEU A 130 10.44 11.85 -6.57
C LEU A 130 11.23 12.56 -7.67
N ASP A 131 10.61 13.53 -8.33
CA ASP A 131 11.28 14.34 -9.34
C ASP A 131 12.42 15.18 -8.73
N GLY A 132 13.48 15.40 -9.51
CA GLY A 132 14.74 16.02 -9.07
C GLY A 132 14.88 17.50 -9.39
#